data_AF-A0A7G8J8X0-F1
#
_entry.id   AF-A0A7G8J8X0-F1
#
_cell.length_a   1.000
_cell.length_b   1.000
_cell.length_c   1.000
_cell.angle_alpha   90.00
_cell.angle_beta   90.00
_cell.angle_gamma   90.00
#
_symmetry.space_group_name_H-M   'P 1'
#
loop_
_entity.id
_entity.type
_entity.pdbx_description
1 polymer ?
#
loop_
_entity_poly.entity_id
_entity_poly.type
_entity_poly.pdbx_seq_one_letter_code
_entity_poly.pdbx_strand_id
1 'polypeptide(L)' 'MYLLTIKDGLVTRHVGPYPSTKQASDDLDRVLSTCSERARWQIHALECPRVMTAVAS' A
#
# COMPACT_ATOMS: atom_id res chain seq x y z
N MET A 1 -0.84 -4.41 -8.98
CA MET A 1 -0.09 -3.61 -8.00
C MET A 1 -0.79 -3.73 -6.65
N TYR A 2 -0.14 -3.39 -5.55
CA TYR A 2 -0.71 -3.48 -4.21
C TYR A 2 -0.45 -2.21 -3.40
N LEU A 3 -1.39 -1.79 -2.57
CA LEU A 3 -1.25 -0.65 -1.68
C LEU A 3 -1.36 -1.12 -0.23
N LEU A 4 -0.41 -0.71 0.60
CA LEU A 4 -0.49 -0.92 2.03
C LEU A 4 -1.15 0.31 2.67
N THR A 5 -2.27 0.10 3.36
CA THR A 5 -2.95 1.12 4.15
C THR A 5 -2.73 0.84 5.62
N ILE A 6 -2.28 1.83 6.39
CA ILE A 6 -2.07 1.73 7.84
C ILE A 6 -2.91 2.79 8.53
N LYS A 7 -3.67 2.36 9.53
CA LYS A 7 -4.48 3.20 10.40
C LYS A 7 -3.93 3.13 11.82
N ASP A 8 -3.43 4.24 12.31
CA ASP A 8 -2.94 4.37 13.68
C ASP A 8 -3.66 5.55 14.37
N GLY A 9 -4.66 5.21 15.19
CA GLY A 9 -5.58 6.20 15.74
C GLY A 9 -6.34 6.94 14.64
N LEU A 10 -6.20 8.27 14.59
CA LEU A 10 -6.81 9.13 13.59
C LEU A 10 -5.96 9.29 12.32
N VAL A 11 -4.72 8.79 12.33
CA VAL A 11 -3.79 8.92 11.22
C VAL A 11 -3.96 7.74 10.27
N THR A 12 -4.15 8.05 8.99
CA THR A 12 -4.13 7.05 7.90
C THR A 12 -2.95 7.31 6.99
N ARG A 13 -2.12 6.29 6.76
CA ARG A 13 -0.98 6.31 5.85
C ARG A 13 -1.21 5.31 4.73
N HIS A 14 -0.75 5.66 3.53
CA HIS A 14 -0.73 4.78 2.37
C HIS A 14 0.73 4.62 1.91
N VAL A 15 1.16 3.38 1.68
CA VAL A 15 2.55 3.05 1.29
C VAL A 15 2.51 2.14 0.06
N GLY A 16 3.35 2.46 -0.93
CA GLY A 16 3.37 1.79 -2.25
C GLY A 16 3.20 2.77 -3.41
N PRO A 17 2.82 2.29 -4.62
CA PRO A 17 2.35 0.95 -4.92
C PRO A 17 3.46 -0.11 -5.00
N TYR A 18 3.16 -1.32 -4.54
CA TYR A 18 4.04 -2.49 -4.60
C TYR A 18 3.72 -3.38 -5.80
N PRO A 19 4.72 -4.04 -6.39
CA PRO A 19 4.52 -5.00 -7.48
C PRO A 19 3.89 -6.31 -7.00
N SER A 20 4.07 -6.70 -5.73
CA SER A 20 3.53 -7.94 -5.16
C SER A 20 3.06 -7.75 -3.70
N THR A 21 2.17 -8.64 -3.24
CA THR A 21 1.79 -8.71 -1.82
C THR A 21 2.97 -8.99 -0.91
N LYS A 22 3.97 -9.74 -1.39
CA LYS A 22 5.19 -10.03 -0.65
C LYS A 22 5.96 -8.75 -0.32
N GLN A 23 6.22 -7.89 -1.31
CA GLN A 23 6.91 -6.63 -1.04
C GLN A 23 6.11 -5.71 -0.10
N ALA A 24 4.78 -5.70 -0.23
CA ALA A 24 3.93 -4.95 0.70
C ALA A 24 4.02 -5.48 2.15
N SER A 25 4.14 -6.80 2.33
CA SER A 25 4.33 -7.44 3.64
C SER A 25 5.73 -7.21 4.21
N ASP A 26 6.77 -7.27 3.38
CA ASP A 26 8.14 -7.06 3.82
C ASP A 26 8.32 -5.62 4.35
N ASP A 27 7.69 -4.62 3.70
CA ASP A 27 7.74 -3.24 4.18
C ASP A 27 6.76 -2.95 5.34
N LEU A 28 5.72 -3.79 5.51
CA LEU A 28 4.79 -3.67 6.64
C LEU A 28 5.52 -3.77 7.99
N ASP A 29 6.40 -4.76 8.15
CA ASP A 29 7.16 -4.95 9.40
C ASP A 29 7.98 -3.70 9.74
N ARG A 30 8.60 -3.10 8.71
CA ARG A 30 9.35 -1.85 8.85
C ARG A 30 8.43 -0.70 9.27
N VAL A 31 7.28 -0.53 8.63
CA VAL A 31 6.40 0.61 8.93
C VAL A 31 5.73 0.46 10.30
N LEU A 32 5.35 -0.76 10.69
CA LEU A 32 4.77 -1.05 12.01
C LEU A 32 5.71 -0.69 13.16
N SER A 33 7.04 -0.76 12.98
CA SER A 33 8.01 -0.30 13.99
C SER A 33 7.87 1.19 14.38
N THR A 34 7.23 1.99 13.53
CA THR A 34 6.97 3.43 13.74
C THR A 34 5.53 3.72 14.17
N CYS A 35 4.72 2.69 14.36
CA CYS A 35 3.31 2.81 14.73
C CYS A 35 3.09 2.45 16.20
N SER A 36 1.94 2.84 16.72
CA SER A 36 1.47 2.35 18.02
C SER A 36 1.11 0.86 17.94
N GLU A 37 1.10 0.17 19.08
CA GLU A 37 0.74 -1.26 19.19
C GLU A 37 -0.68 -1.58 18.70
N ARG A 38 -1.56 -0.56 18.63
CA ARG A 38 -2.96 -0.70 18.19
C ARG A 38 -3.15 -0.40 16.70
N ALA A 39 -2.07 -0.13 15.96
CA ALA A 39 -2.15 0.15 14.54
C ALA A 39 -2.74 -1.03 13.77
N ARG A 40 -3.64 -0.72 12.84
CA ARG A 40 -4.28 -1.69 11.95
C ARG A 40 -3.78 -1.47 10.53
N TRP A 41 -3.72 -2.53 9.76
CA TRP A 41 -3.22 -2.47 8.40
C TRP A 41 -4.04 -3.34 7.46
N GLN A 42 -4.01 -2.99 6.18
CA GLN A 42 -4.65 -3.74 5.10
C GLN A 42 -3.81 -3.64 3.83
N ILE A 43 -3.69 -4.73 3.08
CA ILE A 43 -3.08 -4.73 1.75
C ILE A 43 -4.19 -4.85 0.72
N HIS A 44 -4.31 -3.86 -0.15
CA HIS A 44 -5.31 -3.81 -1.21
C HIS A 44 -4.66 -4.09 -2.56
N ALA A 45 -5.26 -4.96 -3.36
CA ALA A 45 -4.90 -5.05 -4.77
C ALA A 45 -5.39 -3.78 -5.48
N LEU A 46 -4.48 -3.10 -6.16
CA LEU A 46 -4.80 -2.02 -7.08
C LEU A 46 -4.98 -2.59 -8.47
N GLU A 47 -6.04 -2.14 -9.15
CA GLU A 47 -6.14 -2.28 -10.59
C GLU A 47 -4.91 -1.62 -11.20
N CYS A 48 -4.08 -2.40 -11.90
CA CYS A 48 -3.03 -1.81 -12.71
C CYS A 48 -3.76 -1.01 -13.80
N PRO A 49 -3.45 0.28 -14.01
CA PRO A 49 -3.74 0.89 -15.28
C PRO A 49 -2.97 0.03 -16.29
N ARG A 50 -3.67 -0.86 -17.00
CA ARG A 50 -3.16 -1.39 -18.26
C ARG A 50 -2.79 -0.13 -19.01
N VAL A 51 -1.50 0.02 -19.29
CA VAL A 51 -0.93 1.14 -20.05
C VAL A 51 -2.03 1.70 -20.95
N MET A 52 -2.57 2.87 -20.60
CA MET A 52 -3.33 3.66 -21.56
C MET A 52 -2.27 4.05 -22.58
N THR A 53 -1.99 3.13 -23.51
CA THR A 53 -1.21 3.42 -24.70
C THR A 53 -2.00 4.54 -25.36
N ALA A 54 -1.35 5.71 -25.41
CA ALA A 54 -1.86 6.91 -26.02
C ALA A 54 -2.46 6.61 -27.39
N VAL A 55 -3.67 7.11 -27.64
CA VAL A 55 -4.01 7.85 -28.85
C VAL A 55 -5.23 8.71 -28.53
N ALA A 56 -4.99 10.00 -28.30
CA ALA A 56 -5.97 11.02 -28.64
C ALA A 56 -5.37 11.76 -29.83
N SER A 57 -5.90 11.42 -31.01
CA SER A 57 -5.63 12.04 -32.30
C SER A 57 -6.11 13.49 -32.35
#